data_AF-A0A924NZ88-F1
#
_entry.id   AF-A0A924NZ88-F1
#
_cell.length_a   1.000
_cell.length_b   1.000
_cell.length_c   1.000
_cell.angle_alpha   90.00
_cell.angle_beta   90.00
_cell.angle_gamma   90.00
#
_symmetry.space_group_name_H-M   'P 1'
#
loop_
_entity.id
_entity.type
_entity.pdbx_description
1 polymer ?
#
loop_
_entity_poly.entity_id
_entity_poly.type
_entity_poly.pdbx_seq_one_letter_code
_entity_poly.pdbx_strand_id
1 'polypeptide(L)' 'GFSQKYDELFQNMVKSYKARQIGLLEFLDFIDAYRDTKLKLLEQHNSLVKAIEELNYTTNSTIIDIQ' A
#
# COMPACT_ATOMS: atom_id res chain seq x y z
N GLY A 1 -7.62 7.82 1.18
CA GLY A 1 -7.85 6.37 1.42
C GLY A 1 -6.82 5.80 2.40
N PHE A 2 -6.88 4.51 2.75
CA PHE A 2 -5.94 3.87 3.69
C PHE A 2 -4.47 4.09 3.29
N SER A 3 -4.11 3.93 2.01
CA SER A 3 -2.75 4.19 1.51
C SER A 3 -2.24 5.59 1.86
N GLN A 4 -3.08 6.61 1.67
CA GLN A 4 -2.68 8.01 1.89
C GLN A 4 -2.38 8.27 3.37
N LYS A 5 -3.23 7.76 4.27
CA LYS A 5 -3.00 7.84 5.72
C LYS A 5 -1.72 7.10 6.13
N TYR A 6 -1.41 6.01 5.45
CA TYR A 6 -0.23 5.20 5.71
C TYR A 6 1.06 5.87 5.19
N ASP A 7 0.98 6.56 4.06
CA ASP A 7 2.06 7.38 3.54
C ASP A 7 2.32 8.62 4.43
N GLU A 8 1.25 9.23 4.99
CA GLU A 8 1.38 10.27 6.02
C GLU A 8 2.08 9.76 7.27
N LEU A 9 1.77 8.54 7.72
CA LEU A 9 2.45 7.89 8.85
C LEU A 9 3.95 7.73 8.59
N PHE A 10 4.34 7.31 7.39
CA PHE A 10 5.74 7.24 6.98
C PHE A 10 6.44 8.60 7.05
N GLN A 11 5.81 9.66 6.50
CA GLN A 11 6.36 11.01 6.57
C GLN A 11 6.54 11.49 8.01
N ASN A 12 5.59 11.17 8.90
CA ASN A 12 5.69 11.52 10.31
C ASN A 12 6.85 10.76 10.99
N MET A 13 7.05 9.48 10.71
CA MET A 13 8.18 8.72 11.26
C MET A 13 9.53 9.24 10.79
N VAL A 14 9.66 9.62 9.51
CA VAL A 14 10.88 10.26 8.99
C VAL A 14 11.15 11.58 9.72
N LYS A 15 10.11 12.40 9.96
CA LYS A 15 10.25 13.65 10.72
C LYS A 15 10.70 13.39 12.15
N SER A 16 10.08 12.43 12.85
CA SER A 16 10.42 12.07 14.24
C SER A 16 11.86 11.55 14.35
N TYR A 17 12.31 10.73 13.40
CA TYR A 17 13.71 10.25 13.35
C TYR A 17 14.70 11.41 13.17
N LYS A 18 14.44 12.29 12.20
CA LYS A 18 15.28 13.48 11.96
C LYS A 18 15.31 14.43 13.16
N ALA A 19 14.19 14.55 13.88
CA ALA A 19 14.06 15.33 15.10
C ALA A 19 14.65 14.62 16.34
N ARG A 20 15.23 13.42 16.19
CA ARG A 20 15.77 12.58 17.28
C ARG A 20 14.76 12.23 18.37
N GLN A 21 13.47 12.22 18.02
CA GLN A 21 12.37 11.86 18.92
C GLN A 21 12.20 10.34 19.04
N ILE A 22 12.71 9.59 18.06
CA ILE A 22 12.73 8.13 18.02
C ILE A 22 14.11 7.64 17.58
N GLY A 23 14.50 6.46 18.05
CA GLY A 23 15.80 5.85 17.78
C GLY A 23 15.91 5.22 16.39
N LEU A 24 17.14 4.89 15.98
CA LEU A 24 17.38 4.19 14.71
C LEU A 24 16.70 2.82 14.66
N LEU A 25 16.71 2.06 15.77
CA LEU A 25 16.09 0.74 15.81
C LEU A 25 14.58 0.83 15.56
N GLU A 26 13.88 1.72 16.27
CA GLU A 26 12.44 1.95 16.08
C GLU A 26 12.11 2.41 14.66
N PHE A 27 12.99 3.23 14.05
CA PHE A 27 12.83 3.64 12.66
C PHE A 27 13.00 2.46 11.68
N LEU A 28 13.96 1.57 11.93
CA LEU A 28 14.20 0.38 11.10
C LEU A 28 13.02 -0.60 11.19
N ASP A 29 12.55 -0.88 12.41
CA ASP A 29 11.38 -1.75 12.62
C ASP A 29 10.14 -1.18 11.91
N PHE A 30 9.95 0.14 12.00
CA PHE A 30 8.86 0.80 11.31
C PHE A 30 8.97 0.71 9.78
N ILE A 31 10.16 0.97 9.20
CA ILE A 31 10.29 0.98 7.73
C ILE A 31 10.13 -0.42 7.13
N ASP A 32 10.50 -1.46 7.87
CA ASP A 32 10.27 -2.85 7.48
C ASP A 32 8.76 -3.14 7.43
N ALA A 33 8.03 -2.84 8.51
CA ALA A 33 6.58 -3.00 8.56
C ALA A 33 5.83 -2.15 7.50
N TYR A 34 6.32 -0.93 7.25
CA TYR A 34 5.76 -0.04 6.23
C TYR A 34 5.88 -0.65 4.83
N ARG A 35 7.08 -1.17 4.48
CA ARG A 35 7.34 -1.79 3.18
C ARG A 35 6.46 -3.02 2.97
N ASP A 36 6.36 -3.89 3.96
CA ASP A 36 5.52 -5.09 3.87
C ASP A 36 4.04 -4.74 3.64
N THR A 37 3.53 -3.73 4.34
CA THR A 37 2.15 -3.28 4.18
C THR A 37 1.92 -2.65 2.82
N LYS A 38 2.87 -1.85 2.32
CA LYS A 38 2.79 -1.23 1.00
C LYS A 38 2.78 -2.29 -0.11
N LEU A 39 3.61 -3.33 0.03
CA LEU A 39 3.66 -4.45 -0.91
C LEU A 39 2.32 -5.20 -0.95
N LYS A 40 1.76 -5.56 0.22
CA LYS A 40 0.45 -6.22 0.32
C LYS A 40 -0.66 -5.42 -0.34
N LEU A 41 -0.65 -4.10 -0.19
CA LEU A 41 -1.66 -3.25 -0.83
C LEU A 41 -1.53 -3.28 -2.37
N LEU A 42 -0.31 -3.25 -2.91
CA LEU A 42 -0.08 -3.37 -4.35
C LEU A 42 -0.53 -4.73 -4.87
N GLU A 43 -0.24 -5.82 -4.14
CA GLU A 43 -0.71 -7.16 -4.48
C GLU A 43 -2.23 -7.28 -4.47
N GLN A 44 -2.90 -6.67 -3.50
CA GLN A 44 -4.36 -6.62 -3.43
C GLN A 44 -4.95 -5.85 -4.62
N HIS A 45 -4.37 -4.71 -4.98
CA HIS A 45 -4.80 -3.95 -6.15
C HIS A 45 -4.62 -4.76 -7.44
N ASN A 46 -3.46 -5.38 -7.64
CA ASN A 46 -3.21 -6.25 -8.78
C ASN A 46 -4.18 -7.44 -8.83
N SER A 47 -4.50 -8.04 -7.68
CA SER A 47 -5.45 -9.14 -7.60
C SER A 47 -6.87 -8.70 -7.98
N LEU A 48 -7.27 -7.50 -7.57
CA LEU A 48 -8.55 -6.91 -7.96
C LEU A 48 -8.62 -6.66 -9.47
N VAL A 49 -7.57 -6.06 -10.06
CA VAL A 49 -7.50 -5.83 -11.51
C VAL A 49 -7.64 -7.14 -12.27
N LYS A 50 -6.88 -8.18 -11.89
CA LYS A 50 -6.98 -9.51 -12.52
C LYS A 50 -8.38 -10.12 -12.39
N ALA A 51 -9.02 -10.00 -11.23
CA ALA A 51 -10.38 -10.51 -11.03
C ALA A 51 -11.40 -9.79 -11.93
N ILE A 52 -11.23 -8.47 -12.13
CA ILE A 52 -12.05 -7.70 -13.07
C ILE A 52 -11.82 -8.16 -14.51
N GLU A 53 -10.56 -8.35 -14.91
CA GLU A 53 -10.21 -8.86 -16.25
C GLU A 53 -10.82 -10.25 -16.48
N GLU A 54 -10.69 -11.17 -15.52
CA GLU A 54 -11.24 -12.52 -15.60
C GLU A 54 -12.77 -12.51 -15.69
N LEU A 55 -13.44 -11.64 -14.93
CA LEU A 55 -14.89 -11.48 -14.99
C LEU A 55 -15.34 -10.98 -16.37
N ASN A 56 -14.70 -9.93 -16.89
CA ASN A 56 -15.04 -9.37 -18.19
C ASN A 56 -14.79 -10.38 -19.32
N TYR A 57 -13.68 -11.11 -19.24
CA TYR A 57 -13.35 -12.17 -20.20
C TYR A 57 -14.38 -13.30 -20.16
N THR A 58 -14.70 -13.81 -18.97
CA THR A 58 -15.62 -14.95 -18.79
C THR A 58 -17.05 -14.62 -19.23
N THR A 59 -17.48 -13.37 -19.06
CA THR A 59 -18.81 -12.91 -19.49
C THR A 59 -18.86 -12.43 -20.94
N ASN A 60 -17.70 -12.33 -21.60
CA ASN A 60 -17.56 -11.73 -22.94
C ASN A 60 -18.19 -10.34 -23.05
N SER A 61 -18.12 -9.57 -21.96
CA SER A 61 -18.70 -8.22 -21.85
C SER A 61 -18.00 -7.43 -20.76
N THR A 62 -17.89 -6.12 -20.91
CA THR A 62 -17.33 -5.25 -19.86
C THR A 62 -18.39 -5.01 -18.77
N ILE A 63 -18.30 -5.77 -17.67
CA ILE A 63 -19.16 -5.61 -16.50
C ILE A 63 -18.61 -4.52 -15.56
N ILE A 64 -17.29 -4.49 -15.38
CA ILE A 64 -16.59 -3.50 -14.55
C ILE A 64 -15.45 -2.92 -15.37
N ASP A 65 -15.33 -1.59 -15.40
CA ASP A 65 -14.23 -0.91 -16.07
C ASP A 65 -12.97 -0.85 -15.17
N ILE A 66 -11.80 -0.97 -15.79
CA ILE A 66 -10.53 -0.89 -15.07
C ILE A 66 -10.12 0.59 -15.07
N GLN A 67 -10.15 1.22 -13.89
CA GLN A 67 -9.72 2.61 -13.71
C GLN A 67 -8.20 2.77 -13.74
#